data_AF-G2R5R4-F1
#
_entry.id   AF-G2R5R4-F1
#
_cell.length_a   1.000
_cell.length_b   1.000
_cell.length_c   1.000
_cell.angle_alpha   90.00
_cell.angle_beta   90.00
_cell.angle_gamma   90.00
#
_symmetry.space_group_name_H-M   'P 1'
#
loop_
_entity.id
_entity.type
_entity.pdbx_description
1 polymer ?
#
loop_
_entity_poly.entity_id
_entity_poly.type
_entity_poly.pdbx_seq_one_letter_code
_entity_poly.pdbx_strand_id
1 'polypeptide(L)'
;MAAKITRDGLYRITYGETPGLSRDEYVARQPWKFETMLPGHPKPDEYKVINLSPYRMHQRCAPKFRVGRILLAADAAHLCNPWGGLGITGGFVDVGGLYECLAGIWDGKADESILDIYSEKRIEKWKTIINPISSENFRRVSDKDPATRFERDEFMQQVKRGETDRAYLKELLLAPMEVRYDFAQHYKKTE
;
A
#
# COMPACT_ATOMS: atom_id res chain seq x y z
N MET A 1 13.97 2.08 6.16
CA MET A 1 13.19 3.34 6.23
C MET A 1 13.19 3.82 7.67
N ALA A 2 13.48 5.10 7.89
CA ALA A 2 13.34 5.78 9.18
C ALA A 2 12.41 6.98 9.00
N ALA A 3 11.33 7.06 9.78
CA ALA A 3 10.37 8.15 9.69
C ALA A 3 10.09 8.71 11.08
N LYS A 4 10.21 10.03 11.25
CA LYS A 4 9.80 10.72 12.47
C LYS A 4 8.26 10.79 12.49
N ILE A 5 7.63 10.20 13.51
CA ILE A 5 6.17 10.08 13.60
C ILE A 5 5.55 11.03 14.62
N THR A 6 6.35 11.61 15.51
CA THR A 6 5.88 12.62 16.48
C THR A 6 6.87 13.77 16.59
N ARG A 7 6.42 14.93 17.11
CA ARG A 7 7.27 16.12 17.27
C ARG A 7 8.34 15.94 18.34
N ASP A 8 8.01 15.22 19.41
CA ASP A 8 8.84 14.91 20.58
C ASP A 8 9.90 13.82 20.33
N GLY A 9 10.04 13.33 19.09
CA GLY A 9 11.19 12.52 18.70
C GLY A 9 10.95 11.02 18.64
N LEU A 10 9.70 10.56 18.49
CA LEU A 10 9.44 9.16 18.16
C LEU A 10 9.69 8.90 16.69
N TYR A 11 10.45 7.84 16.40
CA TYR A 11 10.74 7.37 15.05
C TYR A 11 10.18 5.96 14.85
N ARG A 12 9.66 5.70 13.64
CA ARG A 12 9.41 4.35 13.13
C ARG A 12 10.56 3.94 12.22
N ILE A 13 11.25 2.87 12.59
CA ILE A 13 12.32 2.27 11.80
C ILE A 13 11.82 0.92 11.26
N THR A 14 11.79 0.79 9.93
CA THR A 14 11.37 -0.44 9.22
C THR A 14 12.54 -0.95 8.38
N TYR A 15 12.90 -2.22 8.56
CA TYR A 15 14.02 -2.87 7.88
C TYR A 15 13.75 -4.36 7.66
N GLY A 16 14.53 -4.98 6.77
CA GLY A 16 14.50 -6.43 6.53
C GLY A 16 15.40 -7.20 7.51
N GLU A 17 14.91 -8.35 7.98
CA GLU A 17 15.62 -9.24 8.88
C GLU A 17 15.43 -10.71 8.48
N THR A 18 16.30 -11.59 8.97
CA THR A 18 16.18 -13.03 8.80
C THR A 18 14.84 -13.55 9.36
N PRO A 19 14.03 -14.26 8.56
CA PRO A 19 12.77 -14.81 9.04
C PRO A 19 13.00 -16.02 9.95
N GLY A 20 12.08 -16.25 10.89
CA GLY A 20 12.06 -17.46 11.73
C GLY A 20 12.85 -17.37 13.04
N LEU A 21 13.44 -16.21 13.34
CA LEU A 21 14.07 -15.97 14.63
C LEU A 21 13.03 -15.81 15.74
N SER A 22 13.43 -16.12 16.97
CA SER A 22 12.71 -15.78 18.19
C SER A 22 12.74 -14.27 18.44
N ARG A 23 11.85 -13.80 19.33
CA ARG A 23 11.80 -12.39 19.73
C ARG A 23 13.12 -11.93 20.35
N ASP A 24 13.74 -12.75 21.18
CA ASP A 24 14.98 -12.40 21.87
C ASP A 24 16.15 -12.30 20.89
N GLU A 25 16.20 -13.17 19.88
CA GLU A 25 17.18 -13.05 18.79
C GLU A 25 16.97 -11.79 17.95
N TYR A 26 15.71 -11.40 17.67
CA TYR A 26 15.43 -10.13 17.00
C TYR A 26 15.91 -8.93 17.82
N VAL A 27 15.68 -8.93 19.13
CA VAL A 27 16.15 -7.88 20.04
C VAL A 27 17.67 -7.84 20.08
N ALA A 28 18.34 -8.99 20.20
CA ALA A 28 19.81 -9.06 20.23
C ALA A 28 20.47 -8.58 18.93
N ARG A 29 19.78 -8.73 17.79
CA ARG A 29 20.27 -8.29 16.47
C ARG A 29 19.93 -6.84 16.14
N GLN A 30 18.96 -6.23 16.81
CA GLN A 30 18.55 -4.86 16.52
C GLN A 30 19.69 -3.82 16.67
N PRO A 31 20.62 -3.91 17.65
CA PRO A 31 21.74 -2.98 17.79
C PRO A 31 22.60 -2.83 16.53
N TRP A 32 23.14 -3.94 15.99
CA TRP A 32 24.04 -3.88 14.83
C TRP A 32 23.29 -3.36 13.59
N LYS A 33 22.00 -3.68 13.47
CA LYS A 33 21.13 -3.18 12.40
C LYS A 33 21.03 -1.66 12.44
N PHE A 34 20.77 -1.08 13.62
CA PHE A 34 20.67 0.38 13.76
C PHE A 34 22.02 1.05 13.54
N GLU A 35 23.08 0.50 14.11
CA GLU A 35 24.44 0.99 13.90
C GLU A 35 24.82 0.99 12.41
N THR A 36 24.43 -0.04 11.67
CA THR A 36 24.77 -0.15 10.23
C THR A 36 23.91 0.76 9.35
N MET A 37 22.59 0.82 9.60
CA MET A 37 21.63 1.43 8.68
C MET A 37 21.30 2.89 8.98
N LEU A 38 21.50 3.36 10.21
CA LEU A 38 21.13 4.72 10.61
C LEU A 38 22.34 5.66 10.52
N PRO A 39 22.11 6.93 10.11
CA PRO A 39 23.15 7.93 10.15
C PRO A 39 23.62 8.15 11.59
N GLY A 40 24.93 8.33 11.78
CA GLY A 40 25.55 8.53 13.08
C GLY A 40 25.90 7.25 13.83
N HIS A 41 25.55 6.06 13.30
CA HIS A 41 25.94 4.76 13.87
C HIS A 41 25.61 4.59 15.37
N PRO A 42 24.34 4.88 15.78
CA PRO A 42 24.01 5.02 17.18
C PRO A 42 24.13 3.71 17.96
N LYS A 43 24.65 3.82 19.18
CA LYS A 43 24.80 2.74 20.16
C LYS A 43 23.53 2.56 21.00
N PRO A 44 23.30 1.38 21.59
CA PRO A 44 22.06 1.08 22.31
C PRO A 44 21.68 2.02 23.45
N ASP A 45 22.65 2.70 24.06
CA ASP A 45 22.48 3.68 25.12
C ASP A 45 22.06 5.08 24.60
N GLU A 46 22.14 5.32 23.28
CA GLU A 46 21.78 6.59 22.64
C GLU A 46 20.31 6.65 22.17
N TYR A 47 19.56 5.55 22.31
CA TYR A 47 18.14 5.51 21.93
C TYR A 47 17.32 4.60 22.84
N LYS A 48 15.99 4.79 22.80
CA LYS A 48 15.04 3.94 23.51
C LYS A 48 14.12 3.22 22.51
N VAL A 49 14.18 1.89 22.49
CA VAL A 49 13.23 1.08 21.73
C VAL A 49 11.89 1.03 22.47
N ILE A 50 10.87 1.68 21.91
CA ILE A 50 9.52 1.68 22.48
C ILE A 50 8.73 0.42 22.10
N ASN A 51 8.90 -0.05 20.87
CA ASN A 51 8.24 -1.25 20.38
C ASN A 51 9.09 -1.92 19.29
N LEU A 52 9.08 -3.25 19.26
CA LEU A 52 9.67 -4.08 18.22
C LEU A 52 8.65 -5.16 17.86
N SER A 53 8.15 -5.10 16.63
CA SER A 53 7.10 -6.00 16.14
C SER A 53 7.50 -6.55 14.76
N PRO A 54 8.07 -7.76 14.68
CA PRO A 54 8.33 -8.40 13.39
C PRO A 54 7.00 -8.81 12.75
N TYR A 55 6.92 -8.69 11.41
CA TYR A 55 5.73 -9.10 10.66
C TYR A 55 6.13 -9.64 9.28
N ARG A 56 5.23 -10.43 8.67
CA ARG A 56 5.39 -10.92 7.30
C ARG A 56 4.57 -10.06 6.36
N MET A 57 5.16 -9.78 5.19
CA MET A 57 4.47 -9.05 4.13
C MET A 57 3.78 -10.04 3.19
N HIS A 58 2.65 -9.63 2.63
CA HIS A 58 1.84 -10.46 1.75
C HIS A 58 1.40 -9.67 0.52
N GLN A 59 1.12 -10.40 -0.55
CA GLN A 59 0.28 -9.97 -1.67
C GLN A 59 -0.84 -11.00 -1.78
N ARG A 60 -2.00 -10.71 -1.20
CA ARG A 60 -3.13 -11.65 -1.13
C ARG A 60 -4.41 -10.90 -1.43
N CYS A 61 -5.33 -11.55 -2.14
CA CYS A 61 -6.63 -10.97 -2.46
C CYS A 61 -7.67 -12.08 -2.38
N ALA A 62 -8.79 -11.81 -1.71
CA ALA A 62 -9.91 -12.73 -1.66
C ALA A 62 -10.49 -12.93 -3.07
N PRO A 63 -10.94 -14.16 -3.42
CA PRO A 63 -11.47 -14.43 -4.75
C PRO A 63 -12.81 -13.73 -5.01
N LYS A 64 -13.54 -13.35 -3.95
CA LYS A 64 -14.78 -12.57 -3.97
C LYS A 64 -14.82 -11.66 -2.76
N PHE A 65 -15.31 -10.43 -2.92
CA PHE A 65 -15.54 -9.49 -1.81
C PHE A 65 -17.00 -9.47 -1.35
N ARG A 66 -17.87 -10.27 -1.96
CA ARG A 66 -19.26 -10.46 -1.55
C ARG A 66 -19.64 -11.94 -1.53
N VAL A 67 -20.33 -12.34 -0.47
CA VAL A 67 -21.08 -13.60 -0.38
C VAL A 67 -22.42 -13.30 0.29
N GLY A 68 -23.50 -13.23 -0.51
CA GLY A 68 -24.82 -12.83 -0.03
C GLY A 68 -24.80 -11.43 0.57
N ARG A 69 -25.09 -11.32 1.88
CA ARG A 69 -25.07 -10.07 2.66
C ARG A 69 -23.75 -9.82 3.41
N ILE A 70 -22.74 -10.66 3.20
CA ILE A 70 -21.40 -10.51 3.80
C ILE A 70 -20.47 -9.89 2.78
N LEU A 71 -19.83 -8.78 3.17
CA LEU A 71 -18.96 -7.98 2.30
C LEU A 71 -17.59 -7.80 2.94
N LEU A 72 -16.54 -7.81 2.13
CA LEU A 72 -15.16 -7.59 2.53
C LEU A 72 -14.67 -6.24 2.01
N ALA A 73 -13.86 -5.56 2.81
CA ALA A 73 -13.15 -4.33 2.45
C ALA A 73 -11.79 -4.27 3.18
N ALA A 74 -10.85 -3.48 2.65
CA ALA A 74 -9.53 -3.27 3.26
C ALA A 74 -8.80 -4.61 3.53
N ASP A 75 -8.10 -4.74 4.67
CA ASP A 75 -7.28 -5.91 5.01
C ASP A 75 -8.05 -7.24 5.03
N ALA A 76 -9.37 -7.21 5.24
CA ALA A 76 -10.22 -8.40 5.15
C ALA A 76 -10.42 -8.88 3.70
N ALA A 77 -10.34 -7.96 2.74
CA ALA A 77 -10.51 -8.22 1.31
C ALA A 77 -9.19 -8.51 0.61
N HIS A 78 -8.15 -7.73 0.91
CA HIS A 78 -6.83 -7.88 0.29
C HIS A 78 -5.71 -7.33 1.16
N LEU A 79 -4.50 -7.79 0.90
CA LEU A 79 -3.27 -7.39 1.56
C LEU A 79 -2.24 -7.06 0.49
N CYS A 80 -1.47 -6.00 0.74
CA CYS A 80 -0.24 -5.73 0.02
C CYS A 80 0.89 -5.38 0.99
N ASN A 81 2.13 -5.42 0.51
CA ASN A 81 3.25 -4.94 1.31
C ASN A 81 3.14 -3.41 1.53
N PRO A 82 3.69 -2.87 2.63
CA PRO A 82 3.50 -1.46 2.99
C PRO A 82 4.32 -0.47 2.14
N TRP A 83 5.20 -0.95 1.26
CA TRP A 83 6.08 -0.09 0.48
C TRP A 83 5.29 0.64 -0.61
N GLY A 84 5.19 1.97 -0.46
CA GLY A 84 4.37 2.83 -1.32
C GLY A 84 2.98 3.15 -0.76
N GLY A 85 2.61 2.65 0.41
CA GLY A 85 1.38 3.07 1.12
C GLY A 85 0.06 2.64 0.49
N LEU A 86 0.07 1.72 -0.49
CA LEU A 86 -1.13 1.35 -1.24
C LEU A 86 -2.14 0.49 -0.47
N GLY A 87 -1.74 -0.15 0.64
CA GLY A 87 -2.65 -0.95 1.46
C GLY A 87 -3.74 -0.09 2.10
N ILE A 88 -3.34 1.00 2.77
CA ILE A 88 -4.28 1.93 3.41
C ILE A 88 -5.08 2.73 2.37
N THR A 89 -4.44 3.17 1.28
CA THR A 89 -5.13 3.85 0.18
C THR A 89 -6.19 2.94 -0.46
N GLY A 90 -5.85 1.67 -0.69
CA GLY A 90 -6.79 0.67 -1.17
C GLY A 90 -7.99 0.51 -0.24
N GLY A 91 -7.74 0.40 1.07
CA GLY A 91 -8.80 0.30 2.08
C GLY A 91 -9.74 1.52 2.11
N PHE A 92 -9.22 2.74 2.02
CA PHE A 92 -10.07 3.94 1.95
C PHE A 92 -10.99 3.94 0.73
N VAL A 93 -10.47 3.56 -0.42
CA VAL A 93 -11.26 3.53 -1.66
C VAL A 93 -12.23 2.35 -1.69
N ASP A 94 -11.90 1.22 -1.06
CA ASP A 94 -12.86 0.13 -0.85
C ASP A 94 -14.05 0.61 -0.01
N VAL A 95 -13.79 1.22 1.14
CA VAL A 95 -14.87 1.70 2.04
C VAL A 95 -15.69 2.79 1.37
N GLY A 96 -15.05 3.73 0.67
CA GLY A 96 -15.74 4.77 -0.08
C GLY A 96 -16.63 4.21 -1.19
N GLY A 97 -16.13 3.29 -2.00
CA GLY A 97 -16.91 2.65 -3.05
C GLY A 97 -18.04 1.78 -2.51
N LEU A 98 -17.81 1.10 -1.38
CA LEU A 98 -18.85 0.32 -0.72
C LEU A 98 -19.95 1.22 -0.14
N TYR A 99 -19.59 2.36 0.42
CA TYR A 99 -20.54 3.38 0.85
C TYR A 99 -21.41 3.85 -0.32
N GLU A 100 -20.82 4.18 -1.48
CA GLU A 100 -21.59 4.56 -2.66
C GLU A 100 -22.60 3.46 -3.04
N CYS A 101 -22.17 2.21 -3.13
CA CYS A 101 -23.08 1.10 -3.45
C CYS A 101 -24.24 0.98 -2.46
N LEU A 102 -23.96 1.03 -1.15
CA LEU A 102 -24.97 0.88 -0.11
C LEU A 102 -25.92 2.09 -0.04
N ALA A 103 -25.40 3.30 -0.22
CA ALA A 103 -26.21 4.51 -0.30
C ALA A 103 -27.12 4.49 -1.53
N GLY A 104 -26.62 4.04 -2.68
CA GLY A 104 -27.42 3.86 -3.89
C GLY A 104 -28.58 2.88 -3.69
N ILE A 105 -28.35 1.78 -2.98
CA ILE A 105 -29.42 0.82 -2.63
C ILE A 105 -30.43 1.45 -1.67
N TRP A 106 -29.94 2.11 -0.61
CA TRP A 106 -30.79 2.76 0.39
C TRP A 106 -31.71 3.82 -0.23
N ASP A 107 -31.17 4.64 -1.14
CA ASP A 107 -31.92 5.69 -1.84
C ASP A 107 -32.81 5.15 -2.98
N GLY A 108 -32.85 3.83 -3.21
CA GLY A 108 -33.59 3.23 -4.33
C GLY A 108 -33.00 3.52 -5.73
N LYS A 109 -31.78 4.06 -5.79
CA LYS A 109 -31.06 4.40 -7.02
C LYS A 109 -30.33 3.21 -7.64
N ALA A 110 -30.10 2.13 -6.89
CA ALA A 110 -29.43 0.92 -7.38
C ALA A 110 -30.05 -0.34 -6.80
N ASP A 111 -29.95 -1.45 -7.52
CA ASP A 111 -30.31 -2.77 -7.03
C ASP A 111 -29.11 -3.44 -6.33
N GLU A 112 -29.35 -4.49 -5.54
CA GLU A 112 -28.27 -5.20 -4.81
C GLU A 112 -27.15 -5.75 -5.73
N SER A 113 -27.37 -5.86 -7.04
CA SER A 113 -26.36 -6.28 -8.03
C SER A 113 -25.16 -5.32 -8.13
N ILE A 114 -25.30 -4.05 -7.72
CA ILE A 114 -24.18 -3.11 -7.65
C ILE A 114 -23.07 -3.56 -6.67
N LEU A 115 -23.41 -4.42 -5.69
CA LEU A 115 -22.44 -5.00 -4.77
C LEU A 115 -21.60 -6.12 -5.42
N ASP A 116 -22.10 -6.74 -6.49
CA ASP A 116 -21.30 -7.66 -7.30
C ASP A 116 -20.28 -6.88 -8.14
N ILE A 117 -20.71 -5.74 -8.70
CA ILE A 117 -19.84 -4.79 -9.40
C ILE A 117 -18.76 -4.26 -8.45
N TYR A 118 -19.10 -3.94 -7.20
CA TYR A 118 -18.13 -3.62 -6.14
C TYR A 118 -17.07 -4.71 -6.02
N SER A 119 -17.48 -5.97 -5.83
CA SER A 119 -16.55 -7.08 -5.70
C SER A 119 -15.62 -7.20 -6.91
N GLU A 120 -16.17 -7.16 -8.12
CA GLU A 120 -15.40 -7.28 -9.36
C GLU A 120 -14.41 -6.13 -9.53
N LYS A 121 -14.87 -4.89 -9.39
CA LYS A 121 -14.04 -3.71 -9.62
C LYS A 121 -12.97 -3.54 -8.57
N ARG A 122 -13.24 -3.81 -7.29
CA ARG A 122 -12.19 -3.71 -6.27
C ARG A 122 -11.11 -4.79 -6.45
N ILE A 123 -11.49 -6.01 -6.82
CA ILE A 123 -10.52 -7.07 -7.18
C ILE A 123 -9.70 -6.68 -8.42
N GLU A 124 -10.34 -6.12 -9.45
CA GLU A 124 -9.68 -5.59 -10.64
C GLU A 124 -8.62 -4.54 -10.25
N LYS A 125 -9.00 -3.51 -9.48
CA LYS A 125 -8.08 -2.46 -9.03
C LYS A 125 -6.93 -3.00 -8.17
N TRP A 126 -7.18 -4.02 -7.35
CA TRP A 126 -6.09 -4.68 -6.63
C TRP A 126 -5.10 -5.35 -7.59
N LYS A 127 -5.59 -6.10 -8.58
CA LYS A 127 -4.75 -6.84 -9.53
C LYS A 127 -3.95 -5.93 -10.46
N THR A 128 -4.54 -4.83 -10.92
CA THR A 128 -3.95 -3.98 -11.96
C THR A 128 -3.16 -2.80 -11.40
N ILE A 129 -3.42 -2.39 -10.15
CA ILE A 129 -2.79 -1.19 -9.55
C ILE A 129 -2.08 -1.54 -8.25
N ILE A 130 -2.82 -1.99 -7.22
CA ILE A 130 -2.25 -2.15 -5.87
C ILE A 130 -1.13 -3.18 -5.85
N ASN A 131 -1.38 -4.39 -6.34
CA ASN A 131 -0.42 -5.48 -6.35
C ASN A 131 0.84 -5.17 -7.17
N PRO A 132 0.75 -4.78 -8.46
CA PRO A 132 1.95 -4.53 -9.26
C PRO A 132 2.78 -3.35 -8.75
N ILE A 133 2.16 -2.21 -8.42
CA ILE A 133 2.91 -1.03 -7.96
C ILE A 133 3.58 -1.30 -6.62
N SER A 134 2.86 -1.85 -5.63
CA SER A 134 3.46 -2.16 -4.33
C SER A 134 4.55 -3.23 -4.44
N SER A 135 4.37 -4.25 -5.29
CA SER A 135 5.38 -5.27 -5.52
C SER A 135 6.64 -4.68 -6.14
N GLU A 136 6.51 -3.78 -7.11
CA GLU A 136 7.66 -3.15 -7.74
C GLU A 136 8.37 -2.16 -6.81
N ASN A 137 7.63 -1.41 -5.98
CA ASN A 137 8.22 -0.59 -4.93
C ASN A 137 9.05 -1.42 -3.95
N PHE A 138 8.57 -2.61 -3.58
CA PHE A 138 9.33 -3.51 -2.73
C PHE A 138 10.60 -4.05 -3.43
N ARG A 139 10.53 -4.37 -4.73
CA ARG A 139 11.70 -4.80 -5.50
C ARG A 139 12.73 -3.68 -5.63
N ARG A 140 12.30 -2.44 -5.86
CA ARG A 140 13.18 -1.26 -5.90
C ARG A 140 13.94 -1.08 -4.59
N VAL A 141 13.25 -1.11 -3.45
CA VAL A 141 13.90 -0.89 -2.15
C VAL A 141 14.77 -2.07 -1.69
N SER A 142 14.52 -3.26 -2.24
CA SER A 142 15.24 -4.49 -1.89
C SER A 142 16.26 -4.91 -2.95
N ASP A 143 16.60 -4.03 -3.88
CA ASP A 143 17.52 -4.34 -4.95
C ASP A 143 18.94 -4.61 -4.39
N LYS A 144 19.59 -5.66 -4.90
CA LYS A 144 20.95 -6.05 -4.49
C LYS A 144 22.04 -5.21 -5.13
N ASP A 145 21.72 -4.51 -6.22
CA ASP A 145 22.61 -3.63 -6.94
C ASP A 145 21.95 -2.24 -7.07
N PRO A 146 21.89 -1.48 -5.97
CA PRO A 146 21.24 -0.17 -5.96
C PRO A 146 21.96 0.86 -6.82
N ALA A 147 23.25 0.66 -7.11
CA ALA A 147 24.08 1.60 -7.86
C ALA A 147 23.66 1.72 -9.33
N THR A 148 23.12 0.65 -9.92
CA THR A 148 22.66 0.65 -11.32
C THR A 148 21.14 0.55 -11.45
N ARG A 149 20.41 0.61 -10.32
CA ARG A 149 18.95 0.47 -10.32
C ARG A 149 18.28 1.60 -11.08
N PHE A 150 18.83 2.81 -11.02
CA PHE A 150 18.23 3.97 -11.68
C PHE A 150 18.10 3.76 -13.19
N GLU A 151 19.17 3.30 -13.85
CA GLU A 151 19.25 3.15 -15.30
C GLU A 151 18.30 2.08 -15.85
N ARG A 152 18.09 0.99 -15.08
CA ARG A 152 17.26 -0.14 -15.52
C ARG A 152 15.80 -0.09 -15.08
N ASP A 153 15.45 0.82 -14.16
CA ASP A 153 14.09 0.93 -13.63
C ASP A 153 13.22 1.83 -14.51
N GLU A 154 12.22 1.25 -15.17
CA GLU A 154 11.33 1.98 -16.06
C GLU A 154 10.65 3.18 -15.39
N PHE A 155 10.15 3.01 -14.16
CA PHE A 155 9.49 4.09 -13.44
C PHE A 155 10.46 5.24 -13.11
N MET A 156 11.70 4.95 -12.73
CA MET A 156 12.71 5.99 -12.52
C MET A 156 13.03 6.75 -13.82
N GLN A 157 13.08 6.04 -14.97
CA GLN A 157 13.24 6.69 -16.27
C GLN A 157 12.02 7.53 -16.66
N GLN A 158 10.80 7.10 -16.32
CA GLN A 158 9.58 7.89 -16.50
C GLN A 158 9.60 9.16 -15.63
N VAL A 159 10.02 9.06 -14.36
CA VAL A 159 10.17 10.23 -13.48
C VAL A 159 11.21 11.20 -14.05
N LYS A 160 12.36 10.70 -14.55
CA LYS A 160 13.39 11.52 -15.20
C LYS A 160 12.87 12.26 -16.43
N ARG A 161 12.07 11.59 -17.26
CA ARG A 161 11.39 12.26 -18.40
C ARG A 161 10.50 13.42 -17.93
N GLY A 162 9.85 13.26 -16.77
CA GLY A 162 9.03 14.30 -16.16
C GLY A 162 9.77 15.61 -15.80
N GLU A 163 11.11 15.61 -15.75
CA GLU A 163 11.92 16.82 -15.55
C GLU A 163 11.77 17.82 -16.71
N THR A 164 11.60 17.31 -17.94
CA THR A 164 11.50 18.12 -19.16
C THR A 164 10.08 18.16 -19.73
N ASP A 165 9.21 17.23 -19.34
CA ASP A 165 7.82 17.11 -19.81
C ASP A 165 6.83 17.18 -18.64
N ARG A 166 6.42 18.41 -18.30
CA ARG A 166 5.49 18.66 -17.18
C ARG A 166 4.10 18.06 -17.38
N ALA A 167 3.63 17.96 -18.63
CA ALA A 167 2.34 17.35 -18.94
C ALA A 167 2.40 15.85 -18.63
N TYR A 168 3.45 15.18 -19.09
CA TYR A 168 3.71 13.79 -18.77
C TYR A 168 3.91 13.54 -17.27
N LEU A 169 4.66 14.41 -16.57
CA LEU A 169 4.82 14.28 -15.11
C LEU A 169 3.47 14.35 -14.39
N LYS A 170 2.57 15.25 -14.83
CA LYS A 170 1.22 15.35 -14.27
C LYS A 170 0.42 14.06 -14.49
N GLU A 171 0.47 13.49 -15.70
CA GLU A 171 -0.20 12.21 -15.99
C GLU A 171 0.36 11.08 -15.12
N LEU A 172 1.68 10.97 -15.01
CA LEU A 172 2.36 9.97 -14.18
C LEU A 172 1.95 10.08 -12.70
N LEU A 173 1.89 11.30 -12.15
CA LEU A 173 1.50 11.54 -10.76
C LEU A 173 0.00 11.28 -10.50
N LEU A 174 -0.85 11.43 -11.52
CA LEU A 174 -2.29 11.19 -11.42
C LEU A 174 -2.66 9.73 -11.68
N ALA A 175 -1.82 8.93 -12.36
CA ALA A 175 -2.11 7.55 -12.70
C ALA A 175 -2.55 6.68 -11.49
N PRO A 176 -1.96 6.78 -10.29
CA PRO A 176 -2.43 6.01 -9.13
C PRO A 176 -3.87 6.32 -8.71
N MET A 177 -4.43 7.47 -9.11
CA MET A 177 -5.82 7.83 -8.82
C MET A 177 -6.83 6.93 -9.54
N GLU A 178 -6.40 6.17 -10.55
CA GLU A 178 -7.19 5.11 -11.19
C GLU A 178 -7.51 3.96 -10.25
N VAL A 179 -6.91 3.89 -9.05
CA VAL A 179 -7.35 2.96 -8.00
C VAL A 179 -8.80 3.20 -7.59
N ARG A 180 -9.33 4.41 -7.84
CA ARG A 180 -10.73 4.77 -7.63
C ARG A 180 -11.63 4.17 -8.70
N TYR A 181 -12.89 4.00 -8.34
CA TYR A 181 -13.94 3.64 -9.26
C TYR A 181 -15.21 4.34 -8.77
N ASP A 182 -15.86 5.08 -9.67
CA ASP A 182 -17.12 5.75 -9.40
C ASP A 182 -18.24 4.70 -9.47
N PHE A 183 -18.83 4.31 -8.34
CA PHE A 183 -19.94 3.35 -8.37
C PHE A 183 -21.28 4.01 -8.70
N ALA A 184 -21.41 5.33 -8.51
CA ALA A 184 -22.64 6.07 -8.82
C ALA A 184 -22.96 6.08 -10.32
N GLN A 185 -21.97 5.84 -11.19
CA GLN A 185 -22.20 5.64 -12.62
C GLN A 185 -23.16 4.47 -12.94
N HIS A 186 -23.37 3.54 -12.00
CA HIS A 186 -24.29 2.40 -12.13
C HIS A 186 -25.69 2.69 -11.55
N TYR A 187 -25.94 3.90 -11.07
CA TYR A 187 -27.27 4.26 -10.60
C TYR A 187 -28.27 4.31 -11.75
N LYS A 188 -29.49 3.91 -11.46
CA LYS A 188 -30.64 4.08 -12.34
C LYS A 188 -30.76 5.56 -12.67
N LYS A 189 -30.89 5.87 -13.97
CA LYS A 189 -31.18 7.24 -14.40
C LYS A 189 -32.58 7.58 -13.89
N THR A 190 -32.71 8.65 -13.11
CA THR A 190 -34.01 9.26 -12.83
C THR A 190 -34.57 9.83 -14.12
N GLU A 191 -35.76 9.38 -14.52
CA GLU A 191 -36.60 10.04 -15.54
C GLU A 191 -37.06 11.42 -15.05
#